data_AF-A0A924YF35-F1
#
_entry.id   AF-A0A924YF35-F1
#
_cell.length_a   1.000
_cell.length_b   1.000
_cell.length_c   1.000
_cell.angle_alpha   90.00
_cell.angle_beta   90.00
_cell.angle_gamma   90.00
#
_symmetry.space_group_name_H-M   'P 1'
#
loop_
_entity.id
_entity.type
_entity.pdbx_description
1 polymer ?
#
loop_
_entity_poly.entity_id
_entity_poly.type
_entity_poly.pdbx_seq_one_letter_code
_entity_poly.pdbx_strand_id
1 'polypeptide(L)'
;MSDDQAQNEHLSRRGFLKGVVITAASIPVVAAGCSPVEQMPPAQTGYQAWPPQPLNPDVPLAPRVPPNTTLLRTFTSHEARTVEALTARILPGTPDDPGAREAGVVTYIDNMLAYQEGFVESTYREPPYAQIYSGDEPSEAQDTYETVWIAADQIERYGYQSILSPREVYRLGVIAVDTYARSKYDTGFSSLTDNQQDSIIEDMVSGDAVVGFEQFSSQAFFAVLRRHSAEGMFSDPAYGGNRDMVGWQLIGYPGAQRAYTETDIRTETDIPREPQPLADLHPFSPGEYAGSHVVLPVSGSEEDYPVHHDHP
;
A
#
# COMPACT_ATOMS: atom_id res chain seq x y z
N MET A 1 19.55 -31.90 -31.34
CA MET A 1 20.27 -31.62 -30.08
C MET A 1 21.05 -30.33 -30.31
N SER A 2 20.58 -29.16 -29.90
CA SER A 2 19.50 -28.87 -28.95
C SER A 2 18.87 -27.50 -29.23
N ASP A 3 17.54 -27.50 -29.36
CA ASP A 3 16.63 -26.34 -29.36
C ASP A 3 16.45 -25.81 -27.92
N ASP A 4 17.46 -25.12 -27.38
CA ASP A 4 17.43 -24.69 -25.95
C ASP A 4 17.84 -23.22 -25.76
N GLN A 5 17.54 -22.37 -26.74
CA GLN A 5 17.79 -20.92 -26.70
C GLN A 5 16.50 -20.08 -26.69
N ALA A 6 15.32 -20.69 -26.51
CA ALA A 6 14.10 -19.96 -26.17
C ALA A 6 14.05 -19.73 -24.64
N GLN A 7 15.01 -18.96 -24.12
CA GLN A 7 15.05 -18.59 -22.71
C GLN A 7 14.13 -17.39 -22.47
N ASN A 8 13.02 -17.66 -21.77
CA ASN A 8 12.09 -16.73 -21.13
C ASN A 8 12.65 -15.31 -20.89
N GLU A 9 12.25 -14.35 -21.73
CA GLU A 9 12.29 -12.93 -21.37
C GLU A 9 11.17 -12.65 -20.36
N HIS A 10 11.36 -13.05 -19.11
CA HIS A 10 10.50 -12.57 -18.02
C HIS A 10 10.69 -11.06 -17.84
N LEU A 11 9.60 -10.32 -17.69
CA LEU A 11 9.64 -8.89 -17.36
C LEU A 11 10.47 -8.68 -16.09
N SER A 12 11.61 -7.99 -16.20
CA SER A 12 12.39 -7.63 -15.01
C SER A 12 11.59 -6.62 -14.16
N ARG A 13 11.75 -6.67 -12.83
CA ARG A 13 11.19 -5.68 -11.88
C ARG A 13 11.35 -4.23 -12.36
N ARG A 14 12.49 -3.95 -12.98
CA ARG A 14 12.87 -2.63 -13.49
C ARG A 14 12.17 -2.24 -14.80
N GLY A 15 11.85 -3.21 -15.66
CA GLY A 15 11.07 -2.99 -16.87
C GLY A 15 9.62 -2.68 -16.54
N PHE A 16 9.06 -3.44 -15.60
CA PHE A 16 7.70 -3.26 -15.10
C PHE A 16 7.49 -1.91 -14.38
N LEU A 17 8.46 -1.46 -13.57
CA LEU A 17 8.38 -0.17 -12.86
C LEU A 17 8.52 1.07 -13.76
N LYS A 18 9.10 0.95 -14.95
CA LYS A 18 9.27 2.07 -15.89
C LYS A 18 8.00 2.38 -16.70
N GLY A 19 7.02 1.47 -16.73
CA GLY A 19 5.85 1.56 -17.61
C GLY A 19 4.71 2.46 -17.14
N VAL A 20 4.82 3.18 -16.02
CA VAL A 20 3.68 3.89 -15.43
C VAL A 20 3.92 5.39 -15.35
N VAL A 21 3.38 6.13 -16.33
CA VAL A 21 2.85 7.47 -16.05
C VAL A 21 1.69 7.25 -15.10
N ILE A 22 1.69 7.92 -13.94
CA ILE A 22 0.58 7.87 -12.99
C ILE A 22 -0.64 8.50 -13.66
N THR A 23 -1.44 7.68 -14.33
CA THR A 23 -2.83 8.04 -14.61
C THR A 23 -3.58 7.72 -13.33
N ALA A 24 -3.94 8.71 -12.52
CA ALA A 24 -4.96 8.42 -11.52
C ALA A 24 -6.21 8.05 -12.30
N ALA A 25 -6.58 6.79 -12.15
CA ALA A 25 -7.86 6.37 -12.63
C ALA A 25 -8.88 6.80 -11.59
N SER A 26 -9.61 7.88 -11.89
CA SER A 26 -10.97 7.96 -11.42
C SER A 26 -11.76 6.81 -12.04
N ILE A 27 -12.61 6.16 -11.24
CA ILE A 27 -13.63 5.26 -11.76
C ILE A 27 -14.87 6.12 -12.04
N PRO A 28 -15.16 6.53 -13.29
CA PRO A 28 -16.39 7.25 -13.57
C PRO A 28 -17.57 6.28 -13.45
N VAL A 29 -18.50 6.55 -12.53
CA VAL A 29 -19.82 5.90 -12.51
C VAL A 29 -20.90 6.95 -12.63
N VAL A 30 -21.81 6.71 -13.57
CA VAL A 30 -22.99 7.55 -13.84
C VAL A 30 -23.93 7.49 -12.62
N ALA A 31 -24.06 8.58 -11.87
CA ALA A 31 -24.88 8.63 -10.65
C ALA A 31 -26.19 9.40 -10.88
N ALA A 32 -27.32 8.76 -10.63
CA ALA A 32 -28.64 9.39 -10.64
C ALA A 32 -29.15 9.66 -9.21
N GLY A 33 -29.43 10.93 -8.90
CA GLY A 33 -30.46 11.36 -7.94
C GLY A 33 -30.05 11.59 -6.47
N CYS A 34 -29.94 12.86 -6.05
CA CYS A 34 -29.70 13.31 -4.68
C CYS A 34 -30.97 13.35 -3.78
N SER A 35 -30.76 13.39 -2.46
CA SER A 35 -31.67 13.99 -1.47
C SER A 35 -30.84 14.77 -0.41
N PRO A 36 -31.40 15.79 0.27
CA PRO A 36 -30.61 16.86 0.89
C PRO A 36 -30.22 16.62 2.36
N VAL A 37 -29.11 17.26 2.76
CA VAL A 37 -28.46 17.20 4.09
C VAL A 37 -29.07 18.23 5.07
N GLU A 38 -29.32 17.82 6.32
CA GLU A 38 -29.78 18.69 7.42
C GLU A 38 -28.63 19.47 8.10
N GLN A 39 -28.96 20.66 8.64
CA GLN A 39 -28.04 21.67 9.17
C GLN A 39 -27.39 21.30 10.52
N MET A 40 -26.10 21.66 10.67
CA MET A 40 -25.33 21.55 11.92
C MET A 40 -25.71 22.62 12.96
N PRO A 41 -25.68 22.29 14.27
CA PRO A 41 -25.93 23.25 15.34
C PRO A 41 -24.69 24.08 15.72
N PRO A 42 -24.85 25.23 16.41
CA PRO A 42 -23.78 26.18 16.65
C PRO A 42 -22.82 25.78 17.77
N ALA A 43 -21.56 26.20 17.64
CA ALA A 43 -20.45 25.86 18.53
C ALA A 43 -20.57 26.51 19.92
N GLN A 44 -20.31 25.73 20.97
CA GLN A 44 -20.19 26.24 22.34
C GLN A 44 -18.72 26.47 22.72
N THR A 45 -18.48 27.58 23.41
CA THR A 45 -17.17 28.06 23.86
C THR A 45 -16.91 27.65 25.31
N GLY A 46 -15.94 26.77 25.51
CA GLY A 46 -15.41 26.39 26.82
C GLY A 46 -14.29 25.37 26.68
N TYR A 47 -13.03 25.81 26.81
CA TYR A 47 -11.88 24.91 26.83
C TYR A 47 -11.73 24.31 28.23
N GLN A 48 -12.28 23.11 28.44
CA GLN A 48 -11.79 22.21 29.47
C GLN A 48 -10.48 21.59 28.99
N ALA A 49 -9.47 21.51 29.87
CA ALA A 49 -8.24 20.78 29.58
C ALA A 49 -8.60 19.33 29.21
N TRP A 50 -8.34 18.95 27.95
CA TRP A 50 -8.61 17.61 27.48
C TRP A 50 -7.64 16.63 28.15
N PRO A 51 -8.11 15.49 28.68
CA PRO A 51 -7.22 14.37 28.97
C PRO A 51 -6.47 13.99 27.68
N PRO A 52 -5.26 13.42 27.75
CA PRO A 52 -4.51 13.04 26.56
C PRO A 52 -5.32 12.03 25.74
N GLN A 53 -6.04 12.54 24.74
CA GLN A 53 -6.67 11.75 23.71
C GLN A 53 -5.55 11.36 22.73
N PRO A 54 -5.50 10.11 22.22
CA PRO A 54 -4.62 9.81 21.10
C PRO A 54 -4.93 10.81 19.98
N LEU A 55 -3.89 11.39 19.38
CA LEU A 55 -4.00 12.48 18.40
C LEU A 55 -4.80 12.10 17.14
N ASN A 56 -5.25 10.84 17.01
CA ASN A 56 -6.27 10.36 16.10
C ASN A 56 -6.92 9.10 16.70
N PRO A 57 -8.10 9.18 17.34
CA PRO A 57 -8.77 8.01 17.93
C PRO A 57 -9.26 7.00 16.89
N ASP A 58 -9.40 7.43 15.62
CA ASP A 58 -9.87 6.61 14.51
C ASP A 58 -8.75 5.88 13.75
N VAL A 59 -7.48 6.11 14.10
CA VAL A 59 -6.36 5.33 13.55
C VAL A 59 -6.18 4.09 14.42
N PRO A 60 -6.50 2.89 13.92
CA PRO A 60 -6.31 1.69 14.70
C PRO A 60 -4.83 1.50 14.98
N LEU A 61 -4.50 1.14 16.22
CA LEU A 61 -3.15 0.71 16.55
C LEU A 61 -2.79 -0.49 15.68
N ALA A 62 -1.55 -0.54 15.22
CA ALA A 62 -1.03 -1.71 14.52
C ALA A 62 -1.34 -2.97 15.36
N PRO A 63 -1.80 -4.07 14.73
CA PRO A 63 -2.13 -5.29 15.44
C PRO A 63 -0.92 -5.74 16.28
N ARG A 64 -1.13 -5.96 17.58
CA ARG A 64 -0.06 -6.46 18.49
C ARG A 64 0.36 -7.90 18.16
N VAL A 65 -0.46 -8.61 17.39
CA VAL A 65 -0.21 -9.97 16.93
C VAL A 65 -0.38 -9.94 15.42
N PRO A 66 0.63 -10.39 14.64
CA PRO A 66 0.49 -10.47 13.19
C PRO A 66 -0.71 -11.37 12.84
N PRO A 67 -1.52 -10.99 11.84
CA PRO A 67 -2.69 -11.76 11.45
C PRO A 67 -2.29 -13.17 11.01
N ASN A 68 -3.14 -14.16 11.30
CA ASN A 68 -2.90 -15.53 10.86
C ASN A 68 -2.79 -15.57 9.33
N THR A 69 -1.58 -15.85 8.83
CA THR A 69 -1.25 -15.81 7.41
C THR A 69 -1.88 -16.96 6.60
N THR A 70 -2.58 -17.88 7.27
CA THR A 70 -3.12 -19.11 6.67
C THR A 70 -4.63 -19.07 6.42
N LEU A 71 -5.35 -18.09 7.00
CA LEU A 71 -6.81 -18.01 6.89
C LEU A 71 -7.23 -16.76 6.12
N LEU A 72 -7.86 -16.96 4.95
CA LEU A 72 -8.49 -15.89 4.20
C LEU A 72 -9.71 -15.34 4.95
N ARG A 73 -9.80 -14.01 5.04
CA ARG A 73 -10.83 -13.24 5.73
C ARG A 73 -11.86 -12.63 4.78
N THR A 74 -11.43 -12.21 3.59
CA THR A 74 -12.30 -11.54 2.61
C THR A 74 -12.41 -12.33 1.32
N PHE A 75 -11.27 -12.77 0.79
CA PHE A 75 -11.20 -13.46 -0.49
C PHE A 75 -11.69 -14.91 -0.39
N THR A 76 -12.33 -15.35 -1.46
CA THR A 76 -12.44 -16.76 -1.79
C THR A 76 -11.07 -17.32 -2.20
N SER A 77 -10.90 -18.65 -2.18
CA SER A 77 -9.66 -19.29 -2.63
C SER A 77 -9.29 -18.94 -4.08
N HIS A 78 -10.29 -18.71 -4.92
CA HIS A 78 -10.07 -18.32 -6.31
C HIS A 78 -9.57 -16.88 -6.43
N GLU A 79 -10.25 -15.94 -5.78
CA GLU A 79 -9.83 -14.53 -5.75
C GLU A 79 -8.42 -14.38 -5.18
N ALA A 80 -8.11 -15.07 -4.08
CA ALA A 80 -6.77 -15.04 -3.49
C ALA A 80 -5.70 -15.54 -4.46
N ARG A 81 -5.94 -16.65 -5.19
CA ARG A 81 -4.97 -17.15 -6.19
C ARG A 81 -4.79 -16.21 -7.37
N THR A 82 -5.86 -15.58 -7.84
CA THR A 82 -5.77 -14.60 -8.94
C THR A 82 -5.03 -13.35 -8.49
N VAL A 83 -5.31 -12.82 -7.30
CA VAL A 83 -4.59 -11.67 -6.73
C VAL A 83 -3.13 -12.00 -6.44
N GLU A 84 -2.83 -13.18 -5.89
CA GLU A 84 -1.45 -13.64 -5.69
C GLU A 84 -0.70 -13.71 -7.02
N ALA A 85 -1.30 -14.30 -8.07
CA ALA A 85 -0.69 -14.36 -9.40
C ALA A 85 -0.41 -12.97 -9.97
N LEU A 86 -1.39 -12.06 -9.91
CA LEU A 86 -1.23 -10.67 -10.34
C LEU A 86 -0.07 -9.98 -9.61
N THR A 87 -0.10 -9.99 -8.28
CA THR A 87 0.93 -9.33 -7.46
C THR A 87 2.32 -9.95 -7.62
N ALA A 88 2.40 -11.26 -7.85
CA ALA A 88 3.65 -11.95 -8.17
C ALA A 88 4.21 -11.65 -9.57
N ARG A 89 3.45 -11.01 -10.47
CA ARG A 89 3.95 -10.44 -11.72
C ARG A 89 4.33 -8.96 -11.57
N ILE A 90 3.67 -8.24 -10.67
CA ILE A 90 4.00 -6.85 -10.32
C ILE A 90 5.36 -6.76 -9.61
N LEU A 91 5.57 -7.59 -8.59
CA LEU A 91 6.83 -7.72 -7.85
C LEU A 91 7.27 -9.19 -7.89
N PRO A 92 7.88 -9.64 -8.99
CA PRO A 92 8.34 -11.02 -9.13
C PRO A 92 9.45 -11.32 -8.14
N GLY A 93 9.57 -12.58 -7.73
CA GLY A 93 10.57 -13.01 -6.77
C GLY A 93 10.85 -14.50 -6.85
N THR A 94 11.89 -14.89 -6.12
CA THR A 94 12.34 -16.26 -5.88
C THR A 94 12.67 -16.40 -4.39
N PRO A 95 12.87 -17.62 -3.87
CA PRO A 95 13.29 -17.81 -2.48
C PRO A 95 14.58 -17.06 -2.10
N ASP A 96 15.52 -16.89 -3.03
CA ASP A 96 16.80 -16.19 -2.80
C ASP A 96 16.73 -14.68 -3.13
N ASP A 97 15.67 -14.24 -3.82
CA ASP A 97 15.42 -12.84 -4.16
C ASP A 97 13.91 -12.56 -4.01
N PRO A 98 13.44 -12.32 -2.77
CA PRO A 98 12.03 -12.38 -2.42
C PRO A 98 11.19 -11.30 -3.11
N GLY A 99 9.99 -11.66 -3.54
CA GLY A 99 9.00 -10.77 -4.13
C GLY A 99 7.66 -10.80 -3.40
N ALA A 100 6.59 -10.43 -4.09
CA ALA A 100 5.25 -10.32 -3.50
C ALA A 100 4.77 -11.64 -2.87
N ARG A 101 5.11 -12.78 -3.47
CA ARG A 101 4.71 -14.11 -2.97
C ARG A 101 5.44 -14.45 -1.67
N GLU A 102 6.76 -14.27 -1.65
CA GLU A 102 7.59 -14.53 -0.47
C GLU A 102 7.18 -13.61 0.70
N ALA A 103 6.89 -12.34 0.41
CA ALA A 103 6.44 -11.34 1.37
C ALA A 103 4.99 -11.55 1.86
N GLY A 104 4.18 -12.39 1.22
CA GLY A 104 2.79 -12.59 1.61
C GLY A 104 1.88 -11.40 1.29
N VAL A 105 2.14 -10.68 0.20
CA VAL A 105 1.34 -9.51 -0.24
C VAL A 105 -0.16 -9.81 -0.32
N VAL A 106 -0.54 -11.01 -0.79
CA VAL A 106 -1.97 -11.39 -0.88
C VAL A 106 -2.64 -11.41 0.50
N THR A 107 -1.91 -11.81 1.54
CA THR A 107 -2.39 -11.83 2.92
C THR A 107 -2.56 -10.42 3.46
N TYR A 108 -1.62 -9.52 3.16
CA TYR A 108 -1.79 -8.08 3.44
C TYR A 108 -3.08 -7.54 2.84
N ILE A 109 -3.27 -7.75 1.53
CA ILE A 109 -4.46 -7.25 0.82
C ILE A 109 -5.74 -7.84 1.43
N ASP A 110 -5.78 -9.15 1.68
CA ASP A 110 -6.95 -9.80 2.26
C ASP A 110 -7.32 -9.26 3.65
N ASN A 111 -6.31 -9.02 4.50
CA ASN A 111 -6.48 -8.41 5.82
C ASN A 111 -6.91 -6.95 5.73
N MET A 112 -6.31 -6.19 4.82
CA MET A 112 -6.66 -4.80 4.53
C MET A 112 -8.15 -4.71 4.13
N LEU A 113 -8.62 -5.60 3.25
CA LEU A 113 -10.01 -5.64 2.82
C LEU A 113 -10.99 -6.18 3.89
N ALA A 114 -10.48 -6.90 4.89
CA ALA A 114 -11.27 -7.41 6.01
C ALA A 114 -11.50 -6.36 7.10
N TYR A 115 -10.66 -5.32 7.16
CA TYR A 115 -10.68 -4.32 8.21
C TYR A 115 -11.85 -3.34 8.00
N GLN A 116 -13.04 -3.72 8.46
CA GLN A 116 -14.28 -2.94 8.28
C GLN A 116 -14.55 -1.86 9.34
N GLU A 117 -13.59 -1.54 10.22
CA GLU A 117 -13.67 -0.41 11.17
C GLU A 117 -12.35 0.38 11.24
N GLY A 118 -11.81 0.81 10.09
CA GLY A 118 -10.70 1.76 10.10
C GLY A 118 -9.56 1.44 9.14
N PHE A 119 -9.85 1.31 7.85
CA PHE A 119 -8.98 1.97 6.89
C PHE A 119 -9.57 3.36 6.62
N VAL A 120 -8.93 4.39 7.19
CA VAL A 120 -9.25 5.81 6.99
C VAL A 120 -8.50 6.31 5.74
N GLU A 121 -8.47 5.53 4.66
CA GLU A 121 -8.32 6.23 3.38
C GLU A 121 -9.64 6.95 3.20
N SER A 122 -9.61 8.29 3.30
CA SER A 122 -10.69 9.14 2.84
C SER A 122 -10.89 8.85 1.36
N THR A 123 -11.61 7.78 1.06
CA THR A 123 -11.98 7.43 -0.29
C THR A 123 -12.96 8.53 -0.67
N TYR A 124 -12.59 9.35 -1.63
CA TYR A 124 -13.50 10.35 -2.15
C TYR A 124 -14.54 9.59 -2.98
N ARG A 125 -15.70 9.32 -2.39
CA ARG A 125 -16.78 8.50 -2.96
C ARG A 125 -17.95 9.33 -3.48
N GLU A 126 -17.84 10.64 -3.37
CA GLU A 126 -18.79 11.60 -3.86
C GLU A 126 -18.10 12.44 -4.93
N PRO A 127 -18.81 12.95 -5.94
CA PRO A 127 -18.23 13.86 -6.91
C PRO A 127 -17.94 15.23 -6.28
N PRO A 128 -17.15 16.10 -6.94
CA PRO A 128 -16.53 15.92 -8.26
C PRO A 128 -15.21 15.12 -8.27
N TYR A 129 -15.10 14.13 -9.17
CA TYR A 129 -13.93 13.25 -9.28
C TYR A 129 -12.76 13.88 -10.04
N ALA A 130 -11.54 13.59 -9.61
CA ALA A 130 -10.33 14.01 -10.31
C ALA A 130 -10.20 13.39 -11.71
N GLN A 131 -10.04 14.21 -12.75
CA GLN A 131 -9.59 13.80 -14.07
C GLN A 131 -8.30 14.54 -14.44
N ILE A 132 -7.34 13.82 -15.01
CA ILE A 132 -6.06 14.40 -15.37
C ILE A 132 -6.07 14.99 -16.77
N TYR A 133 -5.37 16.10 -16.96
CA TYR A 133 -5.03 16.64 -18.27
C TYR A 133 -3.52 16.80 -18.43
N SER A 134 -3.07 16.74 -19.69
CA SER A 134 -1.70 17.03 -20.09
C SER A 134 -1.71 18.17 -21.10
N GLY A 135 -0.94 19.24 -20.85
CA GLY A 135 -0.94 20.44 -21.68
C GLY A 135 -1.87 21.52 -21.13
N ASP A 136 -2.60 22.21 -22.01
CA ASP A 136 -3.52 23.27 -21.61
C ASP A 136 -4.74 22.71 -20.86
N GLU A 137 -5.19 23.42 -19.83
CA GLU A 137 -6.39 23.06 -19.07
C GLU A 137 -7.63 23.04 -19.99
N PRO A 138 -8.49 22.00 -19.91
CA PRO A 138 -9.71 21.95 -20.72
C PRO A 138 -10.59 23.19 -20.48
N SER A 139 -10.82 23.99 -21.53
CA SER A 139 -11.52 25.29 -21.43
C SER A 139 -13.02 25.18 -21.13
N GLU A 140 -13.59 23.99 -21.24
CA GLU A 140 -14.99 23.69 -20.94
C GLU A 140 -15.05 22.44 -20.06
N ALA A 141 -14.97 22.63 -18.74
CA ALA A 141 -15.34 21.57 -17.81
C ALA A 141 -16.83 21.28 -18.00
N GLN A 142 -17.14 20.26 -18.80
CA GLN A 142 -18.51 19.94 -19.26
C GLN A 142 -19.48 19.64 -18.10
N ASP A 143 -18.96 19.30 -16.91
CA ASP A 143 -19.74 19.32 -15.68
C ASP A 143 -18.84 19.45 -14.43
N THR A 144 -18.67 20.67 -13.90
CA THR A 144 -17.85 20.93 -12.70
C THR A 144 -18.42 20.29 -11.43
N TYR A 145 -19.68 19.82 -11.48
CA TYR A 145 -20.32 19.10 -10.39
C TYR A 145 -19.91 17.62 -10.35
N GLU A 146 -19.45 17.05 -11.47
CA GLU A 146 -19.04 15.65 -11.55
C GLU A 146 -17.52 15.47 -11.63
N THR A 147 -16.78 16.46 -12.15
CA THR A 147 -15.35 16.32 -12.44
C THR A 147 -14.53 17.55 -12.02
N VAL A 148 -13.39 17.32 -11.37
CA VAL A 148 -12.32 18.31 -11.15
C VAL A 148 -11.16 17.99 -12.08
N TRP A 149 -10.76 18.94 -12.91
CA TRP A 149 -9.58 18.80 -13.76
C TRP A 149 -8.30 19.11 -12.98
N ILE A 150 -7.34 18.20 -13.04
CA ILE A 150 -6.10 18.28 -12.29
C ILE A 150 -4.93 18.08 -13.25
N ALA A 151 -3.92 18.94 -13.18
CA ALA A 151 -2.71 18.72 -13.94
C ALA A 151 -2.09 17.36 -13.56
N ALA A 152 -1.63 16.58 -14.55
CA ALA A 152 -1.16 15.21 -14.32
C ALA A 152 -0.06 15.10 -13.25
N ASP A 153 0.74 16.14 -13.05
CA ASP A 153 1.81 16.21 -12.03
C ASP A 153 1.30 16.51 -10.61
N GLN A 154 0.05 16.95 -10.45
CA GLN A 154 -0.56 17.27 -9.16
C GLN A 154 -1.44 16.14 -8.61
N ILE A 155 -1.68 15.11 -9.42
CA ILE A 155 -2.68 14.09 -9.13
C ILE A 155 -2.40 13.26 -7.87
N GLU A 156 -1.12 13.07 -7.53
CA GLU A 156 -0.69 12.35 -6.33
C GLU A 156 -1.27 12.94 -5.04
N ARG A 157 -1.63 14.23 -5.05
CA ARG A 157 -2.20 14.94 -3.88
C ARG A 157 -3.66 14.58 -3.60
N TYR A 158 -4.37 14.02 -4.58
CA TYR A 158 -5.84 13.91 -4.55
C TYR A 158 -6.36 12.53 -4.14
N GLY A 159 -5.45 11.59 -3.81
CA GLY A 159 -5.78 10.26 -3.32
C GLY A 159 -6.58 9.42 -4.33
N TYR A 160 -6.97 8.21 -3.92
CA TYR A 160 -7.84 7.35 -4.72
C TYR A 160 -9.30 7.80 -4.57
N GLN A 161 -10.00 7.91 -5.69
CA GLN A 161 -11.39 8.37 -5.74
C GLN A 161 -12.25 7.39 -6.52
N SER A 162 -13.30 6.88 -5.89
CA SER A 162 -14.14 5.82 -6.44
C SER A 162 -15.42 5.69 -5.63
N ILE A 163 -16.57 5.51 -6.29
CA ILE A 163 -17.81 5.14 -5.59
C ILE A 163 -17.73 3.74 -4.97
N LEU A 164 -16.92 2.85 -5.57
CA LEU A 164 -16.76 1.47 -5.14
C LEU A 164 -15.87 1.42 -3.91
N SER A 165 -16.27 0.62 -2.91
CA SER A 165 -15.39 0.28 -1.80
C SER A 165 -14.19 -0.54 -2.28
N PRO A 166 -13.06 -0.54 -1.56
CA PRO A 166 -11.90 -1.36 -1.91
C PRO A 166 -12.26 -2.85 -2.13
N ARG A 167 -13.19 -3.38 -1.34
CA ARG A 167 -13.67 -4.77 -1.48
C ARG A 167 -14.40 -5.00 -2.80
N GLU A 168 -15.23 -4.06 -3.22
CA GLU A 168 -15.94 -4.13 -4.50
C GLU A 168 -14.98 -4.00 -5.67
N VAL A 169 -14.00 -3.10 -5.59
CA VAL A 169 -12.94 -2.94 -6.61
C VAL A 169 -12.21 -4.26 -6.84
N TYR A 170 -11.77 -4.94 -5.78
CA TYR A 170 -11.08 -6.22 -5.93
C TYR A 170 -11.97 -7.35 -6.47
N ARG A 171 -13.21 -7.45 -6.01
CA ARG A 171 -14.13 -8.49 -6.50
C ARG A 171 -14.42 -8.32 -7.98
N LEU A 172 -14.77 -7.11 -8.39
CA LEU A 172 -15.03 -6.80 -9.79
C LEU A 172 -13.75 -6.91 -10.62
N GLY A 173 -12.61 -6.49 -10.09
CA GLY A 173 -11.32 -6.57 -10.76
C GLY A 173 -10.87 -8.00 -11.05
N VAL A 174 -11.03 -8.92 -10.09
CA VAL A 174 -10.76 -10.35 -10.33
C VAL A 174 -11.68 -10.91 -11.41
N ILE A 175 -12.98 -10.59 -11.37
CA ILE A 175 -13.94 -11.02 -12.39
C ILE A 175 -13.55 -10.46 -13.77
N ALA A 176 -13.18 -9.18 -13.84
CA ALA A 176 -12.75 -8.51 -15.06
C ALA A 176 -11.51 -9.18 -15.67
N VAL A 177 -10.46 -9.38 -14.86
CA VAL A 177 -9.22 -10.03 -15.27
C VAL A 177 -9.48 -11.45 -15.76
N ASP A 178 -10.29 -12.25 -15.06
CA ASP A 178 -10.62 -13.59 -15.52
C ASP A 178 -11.48 -13.61 -16.79
N THR A 179 -12.35 -12.62 -16.97
CA THR A 179 -13.17 -12.48 -18.19
C THR A 179 -12.27 -12.15 -19.37
N TYR A 180 -11.32 -11.23 -19.19
CA TYR A 180 -10.33 -10.89 -20.20
C TYR A 180 -9.38 -12.06 -20.51
N ALA A 181 -8.93 -12.78 -19.48
CA ALA A 181 -8.11 -13.98 -19.65
C ALA A 181 -8.82 -15.07 -20.47
N ARG A 182 -10.10 -15.32 -20.18
CA ARG A 182 -10.89 -16.29 -20.94
C ARG A 182 -11.14 -15.84 -22.37
N SER A 183 -11.35 -14.55 -22.62
CA SER A 183 -11.55 -14.06 -23.99
C SER A 183 -10.28 -14.18 -24.85
N LYS A 184 -9.09 -14.03 -24.25
CA LYS A 184 -7.80 -14.11 -24.95
C LYS A 184 -7.24 -15.53 -25.05
N TYR A 185 -7.42 -16.36 -24.02
CA TYR A 185 -6.73 -17.66 -23.86
C TYR A 185 -7.64 -18.83 -23.46
N ASP A 186 -8.96 -18.65 -23.40
CA ASP A 186 -9.97 -19.68 -23.06
C ASP A 186 -9.79 -20.34 -21.67
N THR A 187 -9.10 -19.67 -20.75
CA THR A 187 -8.95 -20.11 -19.36
C THR A 187 -8.85 -18.93 -18.40
N GLY A 188 -8.99 -19.19 -17.09
CA GLY A 188 -8.88 -18.18 -16.04
C GLY A 188 -7.43 -17.73 -15.83
N PHE A 189 -7.25 -16.50 -15.34
CA PHE A 189 -5.94 -15.85 -15.25
C PHE A 189 -4.93 -16.64 -14.43
N SER A 190 -5.34 -17.14 -13.26
CA SER A 190 -4.48 -17.91 -12.36
C SER A 190 -4.03 -19.27 -12.91
N SER A 191 -4.63 -19.73 -14.02
CA SER A 191 -4.23 -20.97 -14.71
C SER A 191 -3.35 -20.73 -15.95
N LEU A 192 -3.08 -19.46 -16.28
CA LEU A 192 -2.21 -19.09 -17.38
C LEU A 192 -0.73 -19.29 -17.03
N THR A 193 0.09 -19.45 -18.07
CA THR A 193 1.55 -19.37 -17.92
C THR A 193 1.99 -17.96 -17.56
N ASP A 194 3.15 -17.82 -16.94
CA ASP A 194 3.73 -16.53 -16.55
C ASP A 194 3.76 -15.53 -17.73
N ASN A 195 4.19 -15.94 -18.92
CA ASN A 195 4.25 -15.06 -20.10
C ASN A 195 2.84 -14.61 -20.57
N GLN A 196 1.83 -15.47 -20.42
CA GLN A 196 0.44 -15.11 -20.74
C GLN A 196 -0.15 -14.16 -19.70
N GLN A 197 0.19 -14.34 -18.42
CA GLN A 197 -0.17 -13.42 -17.35
C GLN A 197 0.47 -12.05 -17.58
N ASP A 198 1.76 -12.02 -17.92
CA ASP A 198 2.51 -10.80 -18.25
C ASP A 198 1.84 -10.05 -19.41
N SER A 199 1.48 -10.76 -20.50
CA SER A 199 0.78 -10.15 -21.63
C SER A 199 -0.57 -9.52 -21.25
N ILE A 200 -1.36 -10.15 -20.36
CA ILE A 200 -2.62 -9.54 -19.90
C ILE A 200 -2.34 -8.29 -19.07
N ILE A 201 -1.32 -8.32 -18.22
CA ILE A 201 -0.97 -7.18 -17.38
C ILE A 201 -0.48 -6.01 -18.27
N GLU A 202 0.29 -6.28 -19.32
CA GLU A 202 0.69 -5.29 -20.32
C GLU A 202 -0.52 -4.65 -21.00
N ASP A 203 -1.52 -5.45 -21.39
CA ASP A 203 -2.77 -4.94 -21.96
C ASP A 203 -3.54 -4.08 -20.93
N MET A 204 -3.54 -4.46 -19.64
CA MET A 204 -4.15 -3.67 -18.57
C MET A 204 -3.44 -2.33 -18.36
N VAL A 205 -2.11 -2.31 -18.41
CA VAL A 205 -1.30 -1.08 -18.29
C VAL A 205 -1.51 -0.16 -19.48
N SER A 206 -1.61 -0.73 -20.68
CA SER A 206 -1.80 0.03 -21.92
C SER A 206 -3.24 0.52 -22.11
N GLY A 207 -4.20 -0.05 -21.36
CA GLY A 207 -5.63 0.25 -21.49
C GLY A 207 -6.33 -0.56 -22.58
N ASP A 208 -5.63 -1.53 -23.19
CA ASP A 208 -6.15 -2.41 -24.25
C ASP A 208 -7.03 -3.54 -23.70
N ALA A 209 -6.91 -3.83 -22.39
CA ALA A 209 -7.81 -4.74 -21.70
C ALA A 209 -9.18 -4.08 -21.45
N VAL A 210 -10.05 -4.14 -22.46
CA VAL A 210 -11.39 -3.53 -22.43
C VAL A 210 -12.48 -4.53 -22.02
N VAL A 211 -12.41 -5.77 -22.50
CA VAL A 211 -13.43 -6.81 -22.23
C VAL A 211 -13.40 -7.20 -20.75
N GLY A 212 -14.53 -7.08 -20.06
CA GLY A 212 -14.65 -7.31 -18.61
C GLY A 212 -14.37 -6.08 -17.73
N PHE A 213 -13.83 -5.01 -18.31
CA PHE A 213 -13.50 -3.75 -17.63
C PHE A 213 -14.50 -2.64 -17.98
N GLU A 214 -15.79 -2.98 -18.13
CA GLU A 214 -16.82 -2.01 -18.51
C GLU A 214 -17.20 -1.05 -17.36
N GLN A 215 -16.98 -1.46 -16.11
CA GLN A 215 -17.33 -0.67 -14.92
C GLN A 215 -16.20 0.28 -14.45
N PHE A 216 -14.95 -0.04 -14.76
CA PHE A 216 -13.77 0.77 -14.48
C PHE A 216 -12.62 0.35 -15.38
N SER A 217 -11.68 1.26 -15.66
CA SER A 217 -10.57 0.95 -16.55
C SER A 217 -9.63 -0.11 -15.96
N SER A 218 -9.08 -0.94 -16.84
CA SER A 218 -8.04 -1.92 -16.46
C SER A 218 -6.80 -1.27 -15.84
N GLN A 219 -6.46 -0.06 -16.30
CA GLN A 219 -5.42 0.78 -15.73
C GLN A 219 -5.72 1.18 -14.27
N ALA A 220 -7.00 1.44 -13.94
CA ALA A 220 -7.41 1.74 -12.57
C ALA A 220 -7.09 0.60 -11.62
N PHE A 221 -7.53 -0.60 -12.02
CA PHE A 221 -7.35 -1.77 -11.19
C PHE A 221 -5.87 -2.15 -11.08
N PHE A 222 -5.12 -2.00 -12.17
CA PHE A 222 -3.67 -2.14 -12.15
C PHE A 222 -3.00 -1.18 -11.16
N ALA A 223 -3.39 0.09 -11.15
CA ALA A 223 -2.83 1.09 -10.23
C ALA A 223 -3.09 0.71 -8.76
N VAL A 224 -4.31 0.25 -8.45
CA VAL A 224 -4.68 -0.27 -7.12
C VAL A 224 -3.83 -1.48 -6.74
N LEU A 225 -3.70 -2.47 -7.63
CA LEU A 225 -2.88 -3.65 -7.40
C LEU A 225 -1.41 -3.28 -7.16
N ARG A 226 -0.84 -2.38 -7.96
CA ARG A 226 0.54 -1.92 -7.82
C ARG A 226 0.77 -1.26 -6.47
N ARG A 227 -0.12 -0.36 -6.06
CA ARG A 227 -0.06 0.33 -4.76
C ARG A 227 -0.06 -0.67 -3.62
N HIS A 228 -1.08 -1.52 -3.54
CA HIS A 228 -1.20 -2.46 -2.44
C HIS A 228 -0.13 -3.57 -2.48
N SER A 229 0.44 -3.86 -3.65
CA SER A 229 1.61 -4.73 -3.76
C SER A 229 2.84 -4.11 -3.10
N ALA A 230 3.09 -2.82 -3.33
CA ALA A 230 4.18 -2.11 -2.68
C ALA A 230 3.95 -1.99 -1.17
N GLU A 231 2.74 -1.65 -0.75
CA GLU A 231 2.39 -1.58 0.67
C GLU A 231 2.53 -2.94 1.35
N GLY A 232 2.01 -4.01 0.75
CA GLY A 232 2.17 -5.36 1.26
C GLY A 232 3.61 -5.86 1.25
N MET A 233 4.48 -5.33 0.37
CA MET A 233 5.89 -5.71 0.30
C MET A 233 6.74 -4.98 1.33
N PHE A 234 6.45 -3.70 1.60
CA PHE A 234 7.35 -2.80 2.33
C PHE A 234 6.78 -2.22 3.63
N SER A 235 5.52 -2.52 3.98
CA SER A 235 4.95 -2.13 5.29
C SER A 235 5.40 -3.05 6.42
N ASP A 236 5.05 -2.70 7.66
CA ASP A 236 5.34 -3.53 8.83
C ASP A 236 4.65 -4.92 8.73
N PRO A 237 5.34 -6.01 9.09
CA PRO A 237 4.76 -7.35 9.07
C PRO A 237 3.49 -7.52 9.92
N ALA A 238 3.24 -6.64 10.89
CA ALA A 238 2.02 -6.62 11.69
C ALA A 238 0.73 -6.49 10.86
N TYR A 239 0.82 -6.00 9.62
CA TYR A 239 -0.33 -5.91 8.70
C TYR A 239 -0.54 -7.18 7.85
N GLY A 240 0.31 -8.20 8.01
CA GLY A 240 0.20 -9.50 7.33
C GLY A 240 0.90 -9.59 5.97
N GLY A 241 1.58 -8.53 5.55
CA GLY A 241 2.53 -8.54 4.44
C GLY A 241 3.96 -8.57 4.95
N ASN A 242 4.93 -8.28 4.07
CA ASN A 242 6.36 -8.20 4.36
C ASN A 242 6.84 -9.28 5.32
N ARG A 243 6.37 -10.51 5.11
CA ARG A 243 6.63 -11.64 6.01
C ARG A 243 8.14 -11.82 6.18
N ASP A 244 8.57 -12.09 7.42
CA ASP A 244 9.98 -12.20 7.80
C ASP A 244 10.81 -10.94 7.45
N MET A 245 10.14 -9.80 7.22
CA MET A 245 10.75 -8.52 6.82
C MET A 245 11.55 -8.62 5.52
N VAL A 246 11.21 -9.54 4.62
CA VAL A 246 11.97 -9.77 3.38
C VAL A 246 12.10 -8.53 2.51
N GLY A 247 11.07 -7.68 2.44
CA GLY A 247 11.12 -6.43 1.69
C GLY A 247 12.03 -5.39 2.34
N TRP A 248 12.10 -5.35 3.67
CA TRP A 248 13.03 -4.49 4.40
C TRP A 248 14.47 -4.95 4.27
N GLN A 249 14.72 -6.24 4.37
CA GLN A 249 16.03 -6.84 4.12
C GLN A 249 16.52 -6.51 2.70
N LEU A 250 15.64 -6.60 1.71
CA LEU A 250 15.96 -6.29 0.30
C LEU A 250 16.44 -4.85 0.08
N ILE A 251 15.87 -3.88 0.81
CA ILE A 251 16.20 -2.45 0.67
C ILE A 251 17.15 -1.93 1.75
N GLY A 252 17.60 -2.79 2.66
CA GLY A 252 18.44 -2.40 3.81
C GLY A 252 17.72 -1.51 4.83
N TYR A 253 16.39 -1.61 4.93
CA TYR A 253 15.63 -0.83 5.91
C TYR A 253 15.66 -1.52 7.28
N PRO A 254 16.09 -0.85 8.37
CA PRO A 254 16.25 -1.48 9.69
C PRO A 254 14.93 -1.64 10.46
N GLY A 255 13.79 -1.29 9.88
CA GLY A 255 12.48 -1.44 10.52
C GLY A 255 12.19 -0.35 11.58
N ALA A 256 11.39 -0.71 12.58
CA ALA A 256 10.96 0.20 13.64
C ALA A 256 12.12 0.51 14.60
N GLN A 257 12.42 1.79 14.80
CA GLN A 257 13.52 2.25 15.66
C GLN A 257 13.02 3.34 16.62
N ARG A 258 13.47 3.32 17.87
CA ARG A 258 13.14 4.37 18.87
C ARG A 258 13.93 5.64 18.65
N ALA A 259 15.18 5.50 18.22
CA ALA A 259 16.11 6.58 18.02
C ALA A 259 17.21 6.18 17.02
N TYR A 260 17.80 7.19 16.40
CA TYR A 260 18.96 7.10 15.53
C TYR A 260 20.12 7.85 16.18
N THR A 261 21.33 7.30 16.10
CA THR A 261 22.53 8.02 16.52
C THR A 261 22.90 9.08 15.49
N GLU A 262 23.79 10.02 15.84
CA GLU A 262 24.33 10.97 14.87
C GLU A 262 24.97 10.25 13.67
N THR A 263 25.70 9.15 13.92
CA THR A 263 26.31 8.35 12.85
C THR A 263 25.24 7.73 11.94
N ASP A 264 24.15 7.19 12.49
CA ASP A 264 23.07 6.63 11.68
C ASP A 264 22.40 7.70 10.82
N ILE A 265 22.17 8.90 11.37
CA ILE A 265 21.57 10.02 10.63
C ILE A 265 22.49 10.50 9.49
N ARG A 266 23.80 10.44 9.70
CA ARG A 266 24.81 10.82 8.70
C ARG A 266 25.10 9.71 7.69
N THR A 267 24.57 8.51 7.91
CA THR A 267 24.77 7.34 7.05
C THR A 267 23.57 7.25 6.10
N GLU A 268 23.79 7.51 4.81
CA GLU A 268 22.70 7.50 3.81
C GLU A 268 22.24 6.09 3.44
N THR A 269 23.09 5.07 3.58
CA THR A 269 22.81 3.66 3.23
C THR A 269 23.50 2.69 4.19
N ASP A 270 22.97 1.47 4.32
CA ASP A 270 23.57 0.38 5.09
C ASP A 270 23.74 0.66 6.59
N ILE A 271 22.68 1.17 7.23
CA ILE A 271 22.62 1.26 8.68
C ILE A 271 22.80 -0.18 9.25
N PRO A 272 23.86 -0.46 10.03
CA PRO A 272 24.21 -1.82 10.44
C PRO A 272 23.32 -2.30 11.60
N ARG A 273 22.02 -2.41 11.33
CA ARG A 273 21.00 -2.87 12.27
C ARG A 273 20.21 -4.00 11.64
N GLU A 274 19.96 -5.03 12.43
CA GLU A 274 19.02 -6.08 12.03
C GLU A 274 17.60 -5.49 11.92
N PRO A 275 16.82 -5.84 10.88
CA PRO A 275 15.45 -5.40 10.76
C PRO A 275 14.61 -5.83 11.96
N GLN A 276 13.82 -4.89 12.50
CA GLN A 276 12.94 -5.14 13.65
C GLN A 276 11.51 -4.68 13.35
N PRO A 277 10.49 -5.54 13.52
CA PRO A 277 9.10 -5.14 13.35
C PRO A 277 8.60 -4.34 14.57
N LEU A 278 7.54 -3.55 14.39
CA LEU A 278 6.92 -2.77 15.45
C LEU A 278 6.44 -3.65 16.63
N ALA A 279 6.00 -4.88 16.34
CA ALA A 279 5.57 -5.84 17.36
C ALA A 279 6.68 -6.23 18.33
N ASP A 280 7.94 -6.24 17.87
CA ASP A 280 9.11 -6.59 18.67
C ASP A 280 9.80 -5.36 19.24
N LEU A 281 9.30 -4.15 18.96
CA LEU A 281 9.86 -2.91 19.46
C LEU A 281 9.69 -2.83 20.99
N HIS A 282 10.80 -2.97 21.73
CA HIS A 282 10.77 -2.97 23.19
C HIS A 282 10.08 -1.71 23.75
N PRO A 283 9.25 -1.84 24.81
CA PRO A 283 8.69 -0.71 25.52
C PRO A 283 9.78 0.26 26.01
N PHE A 284 9.46 1.54 25.98
CA PHE A 284 10.33 2.58 26.52
C PHE A 284 10.14 2.65 28.04
N SER A 285 10.82 1.78 28.77
CA SER A 285 10.88 1.80 30.23
C SER A 285 12.23 2.35 30.67
N PRO A 286 12.28 3.46 31.45
CA PRO A 286 13.54 3.93 32.03
C PRO A 286 14.19 2.81 32.87
N GLY A 287 15.48 2.53 32.63
CA GLY A 287 16.27 1.58 33.42
C GLY A 287 16.18 0.10 32.99
N GLU A 288 15.40 -0.24 31.96
CA GLU A 288 15.40 -1.60 31.39
C GLU A 288 16.36 -1.71 30.19
N TYR A 289 17.16 -2.79 30.15
CA TYR A 289 18.01 -3.09 29.01
C TYR A 289 17.14 -3.51 27.82
N ALA A 290 16.98 -2.61 26.85
CA ALA A 290 16.12 -2.79 25.67
C ALA A 290 16.78 -3.61 24.54
N GLY A 291 17.88 -4.32 24.81
CA GLY A 291 18.65 -5.07 23.82
C GLY A 291 19.77 -4.26 23.16
N SER A 292 20.61 -4.93 22.37
CA SER A 292 21.73 -4.31 21.64
C SER A 292 21.31 -3.41 20.47
N HIS A 293 20.04 -3.49 20.06
CA HIS A 293 19.52 -2.85 18.85
C HIS A 293 18.73 -1.55 19.14
N VAL A 294 18.47 -1.23 20.41
CA VAL A 294 17.68 -0.05 20.80
C VAL A 294 18.60 1.00 21.41
N VAL A 295 18.74 2.13 20.72
CA VAL A 295 19.38 3.31 21.28
C VAL A 295 18.45 3.92 22.32
N LEU A 296 18.79 3.77 23.60
CA LEU A 296 18.13 4.51 24.67
C LEU A 296 18.66 5.94 24.66
N PRO A 297 17.79 6.97 24.76
CA PRO A 297 18.25 8.31 25.06
C PRO A 297 18.95 8.23 26.41
N VAL A 298 20.22 8.61 26.42
CA VAL A 298 20.99 8.75 27.66
C VAL A 298 20.17 9.68 28.56
N SER A 299 19.81 9.22 29.76
CA SER A 299 19.17 10.09 30.74
C SER A 299 20.04 11.32 30.90
N GLY A 300 19.44 12.51 30.81
CA GLY A 300 20.18 13.77 30.98
C GLY A 300 21.05 13.75 32.24
N SER A 301 22.28 14.21 32.06
CA SER A 301 23.27 14.57 33.09
C SER A 301 23.59 13.51 34.15
N GLU A 302 24.56 12.64 33.88
CA GLU A 302 25.69 12.60 34.81
C GLU A 302 26.54 13.84 34.50
N GLU A 303 26.09 15.00 34.97
CA GLU A 303 27.03 16.07 35.25
C GLU A 303 27.92 15.53 36.36
N ASP A 304 29.17 15.25 36.01
CA ASP A 304 30.31 15.26 36.94
C ASP A 304 30.26 16.59 37.70
N TYR A 305 29.47 16.67 38.78
CA TYR A 305 29.69 17.65 39.81
C TYR A 305 30.94 17.18 40.55
N PRO A 306 32.08 17.88 40.46
CA PRO A 306 33.19 17.56 41.32
C PRO A 306 32.69 17.73 42.75
N VAL A 307 32.65 16.61 43.48
CA VAL A 307 32.42 16.62 44.91
C VAL A 307 33.55 17.45 45.49
N HIS A 308 33.26 18.69 45.88
CA HIS A 308 34.20 19.52 46.62
C HIS A 308 34.43 18.88 47.99
N HIS A 309 35.37 17.93 48.04
CA HIS A 309 36.14 17.64 49.23
C HIS A 309 37.16 18.78 49.39
N ASP A 310 36.88 19.72 50.29
CA ASP A 310 37.66 19.85 51.53
C ASP A 310 37.38 21.17 52.27
N HIS A 311 37.38 21.00 53.59
CA HIS A 311 37.25 21.96 54.69
C HIS A 311 38.37 23.04 54.71
N PRO A 312 38.21 24.14 55.48
CA PRO A 312 38.29 24.12 56.96
C PRO A 312 36.98 24.48 57.67
#